data_AF-A0A0A1MX13-F1
#
_entry.id   AF-A0A0A1MX13-F1
#
_cell.length_a   1.000
_cell.length_b   1.000
_cell.length_c   1.000
_cell.angle_alpha   90.00
_cell.angle_beta   90.00
_cell.angle_gamma   90.00
#
_symmetry.space_group_name_H-M   'P 1'
#
loop_
_entity.id
_entity.type
_entity.pdbx_description
1 polymer ?
#
loop_
_entity_poly.entity_id
_entity_poly.type
_entity_poly.pdbx_seq_one_letter_code
_entity_poly.pdbx_strand_id
1 'polypeptide(L)'
;MRRLSKKQQINDNEESVLKKSMYTGFVGGVVFSLLASVMYYFNFLEVAPKFYLLTSWVSEGWTNTWLGIFFTTILAGVVSLLTAFVYYMIFRKIKYMWVGVIYGFVLWALIFLLFRPIFNDIPAVTEWNLNTWITTICLFILYGTFIGYSISYDYMDSQQTEDIIKKS
;
A
#
# COMPACT_ATOMS: atom_id res chain seq x y z
N MET A 1 -5.70 -13.56 -39.24
CA MET A 1 -4.97 -12.82 -38.17
C MET A 1 -5.65 -11.45 -38.02
N ARG A 2 -6.50 -11.25 -37.00
CA ARG A 2 -7.23 -9.98 -36.78
C ARG A 2 -6.20 -8.90 -36.42
N ARG A 3 -5.93 -7.97 -37.34
CA ARG A 3 -5.17 -6.75 -37.01
C ARG A 3 -6.05 -5.91 -36.10
N LEU A 4 -5.78 -5.95 -34.80
CA LEU A 4 -6.41 -5.04 -33.84
C LEU A 4 -6.11 -3.60 -34.28
N SER A 5 -7.10 -2.72 -34.23
CA SER A 5 -6.89 -1.30 -34.48
C SER A 5 -5.86 -0.76 -33.48
N LYS A 6 -4.95 0.13 -33.89
CA LYS A 6 -3.96 0.75 -32.99
C LYS A 6 -4.62 1.34 -31.72
N LYS A 7 -5.83 1.88 -31.86
CA LYS A 7 -6.63 2.41 -30.74
C LYS A 7 -7.00 1.32 -29.73
N GLN A 8 -7.30 0.10 -30.19
CA GLN A 8 -7.58 -1.04 -29.34
C GLN A 8 -6.33 -1.47 -28.57
N GLN A 9 -5.18 -1.56 -29.24
CA GLN A 9 -3.92 -1.96 -28.59
C GLN A 9 -3.46 -1.00 -27.50
N ILE A 10 -3.67 0.31 -27.69
CA ILE A 10 -3.37 1.33 -26.67
C ILE A 10 -4.31 1.17 -25.46
N ASN A 11 -5.61 0.99 -25.68
CA ASN A 11 -6.58 0.80 -24.60
C ASN A 11 -6.31 -0.49 -23.81
N ASP A 12 -5.97 -1.58 -24.48
CA ASP A 12 -5.62 -2.86 -23.84
C ASP A 12 -4.34 -2.73 -22.99
N ASN A 13 -3.39 -1.90 -23.43
CA ASN A 13 -2.17 -1.59 -22.67
C ASN A 13 -2.48 -0.76 -21.41
N GLU A 14 -3.27 0.31 -21.53
CA GLU A 14 -3.68 1.13 -20.38
C GLU A 14 -4.44 0.30 -19.33
N GLU A 15 -5.36 -0.57 -19.75
CA GLU A 15 -6.05 -1.51 -18.85
C GLU A 15 -5.08 -2.47 -18.16
N SER A 16 -4.07 -2.97 -18.87
CA SER A 16 -3.05 -3.86 -18.32
C SER A 16 -2.27 -3.17 -17.20
N VAL A 17 -1.88 -1.91 -17.38
CA VAL A 17 -1.15 -1.12 -16.36
C VAL A 17 -2.00 -0.90 -15.12
N LEU A 18 -3.27 -0.55 -15.30
CA LEU A 18 -4.21 -0.39 -14.18
C LEU A 18 -4.35 -1.69 -13.37
N LYS A 19 -4.53 -2.83 -14.06
CA LYS A 19 -4.63 -4.15 -13.43
C LYS A 19 -3.35 -4.52 -12.67
N LYS A 20 -2.17 -4.29 -13.26
CA LYS A 20 -0.88 -4.51 -12.59
C LYS A 20 -0.70 -3.59 -11.37
N SER A 21 -1.10 -2.33 -11.47
CA SER A 21 -1.04 -1.36 -10.36
C SER A 21 -1.93 -1.77 -9.18
N MET A 22 -3.13 -2.28 -9.45
CA MET A 22 -4.01 -2.81 -8.39
C MET A 22 -3.43 -4.08 -7.77
N TYR A 23 -2.89 -4.99 -8.57
CA TYR A 23 -2.27 -6.22 -8.07
C TYR A 23 -1.05 -5.92 -7.18
N THR A 24 -0.18 -5.01 -7.61
CA THR A 24 0.99 -4.57 -6.83
C THR A 24 0.57 -3.89 -5.53
N GLY A 25 -0.51 -3.10 -5.53
CA GLY A 25 -1.15 -2.58 -4.32
C GLY A 25 -1.58 -3.69 -3.37
N PHE A 26 -2.36 -4.66 -3.83
CA PHE A 26 -2.81 -5.77 -2.99
C PHE A 26 -1.65 -6.57 -2.39
N VAL A 27 -0.67 -6.96 -3.22
CA VAL A 27 0.53 -7.68 -2.78
C VAL A 27 1.33 -6.85 -1.79
N GLY A 28 1.49 -5.55 -2.05
CA GLY A 28 2.15 -4.62 -1.13
C GLY A 28 1.46 -4.60 0.24
N GLY A 29 0.14 -4.45 0.28
CA GLY A 29 -0.61 -4.44 1.54
C GLY A 29 -0.46 -5.74 2.34
N VAL A 30 -0.51 -6.89 1.65
CA VAL A 30 -0.32 -8.21 2.28
C VAL A 30 1.10 -8.38 2.82
N VAL A 31 2.13 -8.12 1.98
CA VAL A 31 3.54 -8.30 2.36
C VAL A 31 3.92 -7.39 3.51
N PHE A 32 3.54 -6.11 3.45
CA PHE A 32 3.88 -5.15 4.50
C PHE A 32 3.07 -5.36 5.79
N SER A 33 1.84 -5.86 5.72
CA SER A 33 1.08 -6.29 6.91
C SER A 33 1.75 -7.49 7.61
N LEU A 34 2.22 -8.47 6.83
CA LEU A 34 2.98 -9.60 7.38
C LEU A 34 4.32 -9.12 7.97
N LEU A 35 5.03 -8.22 7.28
CA LEU A 35 6.28 -7.65 7.77
C LEU A 35 6.08 -6.92 9.11
N ALA A 36 5.02 -6.13 9.22
CA ALA A 36 4.65 -5.45 10.46
C ALA A 36 4.31 -6.45 11.59
N SER A 37 3.65 -7.57 11.26
CA SER A 37 3.37 -8.65 12.21
C SER A 37 4.65 -9.33 12.70
N VAL A 38 5.63 -9.54 11.81
CA VAL A 38 6.95 -10.06 12.17
C VAL A 38 7.70 -9.08 13.07
N MET A 39 7.70 -7.78 12.74
CA MET A 39 8.37 -6.78 13.57
C MET A 39 7.74 -6.65 14.97
N TYR A 40 6.42 -6.82 15.08
CA TYR A 40 5.74 -6.93 16.38
C TYR A 40 6.21 -8.15 17.17
N TYR A 41 6.39 -9.31 16.52
CA TYR A 41 6.91 -10.52 17.18
C TYR A 41 8.32 -10.31 17.75
N PHE A 42 9.16 -9.51 17.08
CA PHE A 42 10.50 -9.14 17.56
C PHE A 42 10.50 -7.98 18.58
N ASN A 43 9.34 -7.52 19.07
CA ASN A 43 9.18 -6.38 19.98
C ASN A 43 9.69 -5.04 19.42
N PHE A 44 9.79 -4.89 18.09
CA PHE A 44 10.11 -3.59 17.47
C PHE A 44 8.89 -2.67 17.34
N LEU A 45 7.67 -3.24 17.37
CA LEU A 45 6.42 -2.48 17.45
C LEU A 45 5.72 -2.81 18.77
N GLU A 46 5.34 -1.78 19.51
CA GLU A 46 4.45 -1.91 20.67
C GLU A 46 2.99 -2.21 20.25
N VAL A 47 2.61 -1.88 19.01
CA VAL A 47 1.25 -2.07 18.51
C VAL A 47 1.23 -2.83 17.19
N ALA A 48 0.54 -3.97 17.16
CA ALA A 48 0.35 -4.77 15.95
C ALA A 48 -0.74 -4.20 15.02
N PRO A 49 -0.64 -4.39 13.69
CA PRO A 49 -1.66 -3.94 12.72
C PRO A 49 -3.10 -4.41 13.03
N LYS A 50 -3.24 -5.56 13.69
CA LYS A 50 -4.53 -6.16 14.10
C LYS A 50 -5.35 -5.28 15.04
N PHE A 51 -4.69 -4.46 15.87
CA PHE A 51 -5.37 -3.58 16.82
C PHE A 51 -6.11 -2.44 16.12
N TYR A 52 -5.54 -1.92 15.03
CA TYR A 52 -6.17 -0.86 14.23
C TYR A 52 -7.34 -1.38 13.39
N LEU A 53 -7.15 -2.50 12.72
CA LEU A 53 -8.10 -2.93 11.69
C LEU A 53 -9.24 -3.81 12.22
N LEU A 54 -9.02 -4.62 13.26
CA LEU A 54 -10.05 -5.53 13.77
C LEU A 54 -10.52 -5.19 15.19
N THR A 55 -9.61 -4.90 16.13
CA THR A 55 -10.00 -4.72 17.54
C THR A 55 -10.85 -3.46 17.76
N SER A 56 -10.70 -2.44 16.90
CA SER A 56 -11.50 -1.22 16.97
C SER A 56 -12.96 -1.37 16.51
N TRP A 57 -13.31 -2.49 15.85
CA TRP A 57 -14.66 -2.76 15.32
C TRP A 57 -15.27 -4.06 15.86
N VAL A 58 -14.45 -5.05 16.23
CA VAL A 58 -14.87 -6.38 16.69
C VAL A 58 -14.11 -6.79 17.95
N SER A 59 -14.82 -6.73 19.08
CA SER A 59 -14.36 -7.16 20.41
C SER A 59 -14.72 -8.63 20.63
N GLU A 60 -14.02 -9.55 19.97
CA GLU A 60 -14.17 -10.98 20.25
C GLU A 60 -12.79 -11.66 20.38
N GLY A 61 -12.70 -12.69 21.23
CA GLY A 61 -11.45 -13.36 21.58
C GLY A 61 -10.70 -14.01 20.41
N TRP A 62 -11.36 -14.29 19.29
CA TRP A 62 -10.75 -14.86 18.09
C TRP A 62 -9.86 -13.88 17.34
N THR A 63 -10.06 -12.56 17.52
CA THR A 63 -9.26 -11.50 16.92
C THR A 63 -7.80 -11.55 17.38
N ASN A 64 -7.54 -12.16 18.53
CA ASN A 64 -6.19 -12.33 19.09
C ASN A 64 -5.51 -13.64 18.64
N THR A 65 -6.23 -14.51 17.92
CA THR A 65 -5.71 -15.78 17.38
C THR A 65 -5.04 -15.57 16.02
N TRP A 66 -4.36 -16.60 15.49
CA TRP A 66 -3.74 -16.58 14.16
C TRP A 66 -4.71 -16.20 13.03
N LEU A 67 -6.01 -16.51 13.18
CA LEU A 67 -7.07 -16.07 12.28
C LEU A 67 -7.18 -14.54 12.19
N GLY A 68 -7.03 -13.84 13.31
CA GLY A 68 -7.01 -12.37 13.33
C GLY A 68 -5.91 -11.80 12.44
N ILE A 69 -4.70 -12.36 12.48
CA ILE A 69 -3.57 -11.93 11.63
C ILE A 69 -3.88 -12.14 10.14
N PHE A 70 -4.50 -13.27 9.78
CA PHE A 70 -4.88 -13.57 8.42
C PHE A 70 -5.92 -12.57 7.87
N PHE A 71 -7.01 -12.33 8.61
CA PHE A 71 -8.04 -11.36 8.21
C PHE A 71 -7.52 -9.93 8.19
N THR A 72 -6.69 -9.54 9.15
CA THR A 72 -6.01 -8.23 9.17
C THR A 72 -5.19 -8.04 7.90
N THR A 73 -4.45 -9.07 7.48
CA THR A 73 -3.58 -9.03 6.31
C THR A 73 -4.37 -8.90 5.02
N ILE A 74 -5.48 -9.63 4.89
CA ILE A 74 -6.37 -9.49 3.72
C ILE A 74 -6.99 -8.09 3.69
N LEU A 75 -7.48 -7.60 4.83
CA LEU A 75 -8.09 -6.28 4.91
C LEU A 75 -7.09 -5.16 4.61
N ALA A 76 -5.85 -5.28 5.10
CA ALA A 76 -4.75 -4.39 4.74
C ALA A 76 -4.46 -4.42 3.23
N GLY A 77 -4.50 -5.60 2.60
CA GLY A 77 -4.43 -5.75 1.14
C GLY A 77 -5.55 -5.00 0.42
N VAL A 78 -6.79 -5.07 0.92
CA VAL A 78 -7.94 -4.35 0.34
C VAL A 78 -7.80 -2.84 0.51
N VAL A 79 -7.41 -2.35 1.68
CA VAL A 79 -7.15 -0.92 1.91
C VAL A 79 -5.98 -0.43 1.05
N SER A 80 -5.00 -1.29 0.83
CA SER A 80 -3.86 -1.01 -0.05
C SER A 80 -4.26 -0.84 -1.52
N LEU A 81 -5.36 -1.46 -1.99
CA LEU A 81 -5.90 -1.19 -3.33
C LEU A 81 -6.29 0.28 -3.49
N LEU A 82 -6.96 0.86 -2.49
CA LEU A 82 -7.34 2.27 -2.50
C LEU A 82 -6.10 3.17 -2.54
N THR A 83 -5.10 2.81 -1.73
CA THR A 83 -3.82 3.50 -1.67
C THR A 83 -3.12 3.49 -3.04
N ALA A 84 -2.96 2.31 -3.65
CA ALA A 84 -2.36 2.16 -4.96
C ALA A 84 -3.14 2.92 -6.05
N PHE A 85 -4.47 2.91 -5.99
CA PHE A 85 -5.32 3.68 -6.91
C PHE A 85 -5.10 5.19 -6.76
N VAL A 86 -5.07 5.70 -5.53
CA VAL A 86 -4.78 7.12 -5.24
C VAL A 86 -3.39 7.50 -5.75
N TYR A 87 -2.37 6.66 -5.51
CA TYR A 87 -1.03 6.89 -6.04
C TYR A 87 -1.03 6.94 -7.57
N TYR A 88 -1.68 5.97 -8.22
CA TYR A 88 -1.80 5.93 -9.68
C TYR A 88 -2.47 7.21 -10.22
N MET A 89 -3.53 7.70 -9.59
CA MET A 89 -4.26 8.87 -10.08
C MET A 89 -3.44 10.16 -9.97
N ILE A 90 -2.73 10.36 -8.85
CA ILE A 90 -2.05 11.62 -8.54
C ILE A 90 -0.60 11.63 -9.07
N PHE A 91 0.13 10.53 -8.90
CA PHE A 91 1.59 10.51 -9.01
C PHE A 91 2.15 9.61 -10.13
N ARG A 92 1.32 8.90 -10.91
CA ARG A 92 1.80 7.99 -11.98
C ARG A 92 2.80 8.59 -12.97
N LYS A 93 2.77 9.91 -13.17
CA LYS A 93 3.63 10.61 -14.15
C LYS A 93 5.03 10.94 -13.62
N ILE A 94 5.28 10.80 -12.32
CA ILE A 94 6.53 11.26 -11.71
C ILE A 94 7.51 10.09 -11.58
N LYS A 95 8.68 10.22 -12.22
CA LYS A 95 9.71 9.16 -12.27
C LYS A 95 10.61 9.11 -11.04
N TYR A 96 10.49 10.05 -10.12
CA TYR A 96 11.40 10.16 -8.98
C TYR A 96 10.99 9.22 -7.86
N MET A 97 11.90 8.31 -7.47
CA MET A 97 11.72 7.38 -6.35
C MET A 97 11.36 8.09 -5.03
N TRP A 98 11.84 9.33 -4.87
CA TRP A 98 11.50 10.21 -3.74
C TRP A 98 10.00 10.44 -3.54
N VAL A 99 9.20 10.36 -4.61
CA VAL A 99 7.74 10.50 -4.49
C VAL A 99 7.13 9.37 -3.70
N GLY A 100 7.63 8.14 -3.85
CA GLY A 100 7.18 7.00 -3.05
C GLY A 100 7.52 7.14 -1.56
N VAL A 101 8.68 7.72 -1.24
CA VAL A 101 9.10 8.02 0.14
C VAL A 101 8.16 9.04 0.78
N ILE A 102 7.94 10.18 0.10
CA ILE A 102 7.04 11.23 0.58
C ILE A 102 5.62 10.68 0.71
N TYR A 103 5.18 9.89 -0.26
CA TYR A 103 3.86 9.27 -0.22
C TYR A 103 3.69 8.35 0.99
N GLY A 104 4.68 7.48 1.26
CA GLY A 104 4.68 6.62 2.44
C GLY A 104 4.61 7.41 3.75
N PHE A 105 5.40 8.48 3.86
CA PHE A 105 5.39 9.35 5.04
C PHE A 105 4.05 10.09 5.22
N VAL A 106 3.49 10.65 4.14
CA VAL A 106 2.18 11.30 4.17
C VAL A 106 1.09 10.31 4.56
N LEU A 107 1.15 9.09 4.06
CA LEU A 107 0.18 8.06 4.37
C LEU A 107 0.28 7.61 5.83
N TRP A 108 1.49 7.47 6.37
CA TRP A 108 1.72 7.26 7.80
C TRP A 108 1.08 8.39 8.62
N ALA A 109 1.37 9.65 8.28
CA ALA A 109 0.82 10.81 8.97
C ALA A 109 -0.72 10.84 8.88
N LEU A 110 -1.28 10.51 7.72
CA LEU A 110 -2.72 10.45 7.51
C LEU A 110 -3.35 9.36 8.39
N ILE A 111 -2.80 8.15 8.43
CA ILE A 111 -3.35 7.08 9.26
C ILE A 111 -3.22 7.39 10.76
N PHE A 112 -2.03 7.80 11.22
CA PHE A 112 -1.79 7.93 12.66
C PHE A 112 -2.23 9.28 13.25
N LEU A 113 -2.26 10.36 12.46
CA LEU A 113 -2.72 11.67 12.93
C LEU A 113 -4.21 11.93 12.62
N LEU A 114 -4.70 11.56 11.43
CA LEU A 114 -6.07 11.88 10.98
C LEU A 114 -7.10 10.83 11.41
N PHE A 115 -6.74 9.55 11.44
CA PHE A 115 -7.66 8.48 11.90
C PHE A 115 -7.64 8.25 13.42
N ARG A 116 -6.95 9.09 14.20
CA ARG A 116 -6.95 9.06 15.67
C ARG A 116 -8.35 8.98 16.33
N PRO A 117 -9.41 9.70 15.89
CA PRO A 117 -10.72 9.62 16.54
C PRO A 117 -11.48 8.31 16.27
N ILE A 118 -11.05 7.50 15.30
CA ILE A 118 -11.68 6.22 14.96
C ILE A 118 -11.15 5.09 15.86
N PHE A 119 -9.97 5.27 16.47
CA PHE A 119 -9.31 4.27 17.31
C PHE A 119 -9.33 4.68 18.78
N ASN A 120 -10.46 4.49 19.47
CA ASN A 120 -10.62 4.90 20.88
C ASN A 120 -9.84 4.00 21.88
N ASP A 121 -9.50 2.77 21.50
CA ASP A 121 -8.88 1.77 22.40
C ASP A 121 -7.35 1.62 22.24
N ILE A 122 -6.68 2.56 21.56
CA ILE A 122 -5.23 2.47 21.28
C ILE A 122 -4.50 3.61 22.00
N PRO A 123 -3.44 3.32 22.79
CA PRO A 123 -2.63 4.37 23.40
C PRO A 123 -2.13 5.32 22.31
N ALA A 124 -2.25 6.61 22.59
CA ALA A 124 -1.96 7.65 21.61
C ALA A 124 -0.54 7.45 21.05
N VAL A 125 -0.35 7.73 19.76
CA VAL A 125 0.96 7.67 19.08
C VAL A 125 2.06 8.42 19.87
N THR A 126 1.66 9.42 20.66
CA THR A 126 2.52 10.23 21.54
C THR A 126 3.09 9.49 22.75
N GLU A 127 2.54 8.34 23.12
CA GLU A 127 2.99 7.52 24.25
C GLU A 127 3.94 6.39 23.82
N TRP A 128 4.12 6.18 22.52
CA TRP A 128 4.96 5.10 22.02
C TRP A 128 6.45 5.42 22.16
N ASN A 129 7.23 4.36 22.32
CA ASN A 129 8.69 4.47 22.33
C ASN A 129 9.20 5.02 20.98
N LEU A 130 10.34 5.73 21.01
CA LEU A 130 11.06 6.20 19.82
C LEU A 130 11.35 5.05 18.83
N ASN A 131 11.61 3.84 19.34
CA ASN A 131 11.83 2.66 18.51
C ASN A 131 10.58 2.31 17.66
N THR A 132 9.39 2.39 18.24
CA THR A 132 8.11 2.15 17.54
C THR A 132 7.87 3.22 16.47
N TRP A 133 8.17 4.49 16.77
CA TRP A 133 8.07 5.59 15.81
C TRP A 133 8.97 5.38 14.59
N ILE A 134 10.25 5.12 14.82
CA ILE A 134 11.22 4.95 13.74
C ILE A 134 10.85 3.73 12.89
N THR A 135 10.46 2.63 13.54
CA THR A 135 10.12 1.39 12.84
C THR A 135 8.87 1.54 11.99
N THR A 136 7.81 2.17 12.52
CA THR A 136 6.58 2.38 11.75
C THR A 136 6.78 3.34 10.58
N ILE A 137 7.47 4.47 10.79
CA ILE A 137 7.79 5.40 9.70
C ILE A 137 8.62 4.71 8.61
N CYS A 138 9.64 3.93 8.99
CA CYS A 138 10.45 3.16 8.05
C CYS A 138 9.61 2.17 7.24
N LEU A 139 8.72 1.42 7.91
CA LEU A 139 7.85 0.45 7.26
C LEU A 139 6.90 1.11 6.26
N PHE A 140 6.34 2.27 6.60
CA PHE A 140 5.47 3.03 5.71
C PHE A 140 6.22 3.68 4.54
N ILE A 141 7.44 4.19 4.76
CA ILE A 141 8.31 4.69 3.69
C ILE A 141 8.65 3.56 2.72
N LEU A 142 9.03 2.39 3.23
CA LEU A 142 9.37 1.23 2.42
C LEU A 142 8.15 0.74 1.62
N TYR A 143 6.97 0.73 2.25
CA TYR A 143 5.69 0.42 1.60
C TYR A 143 5.33 1.43 0.50
N GLY A 144 5.39 2.73 0.80
CA GLY A 144 5.10 3.78 -0.17
C GLY A 144 6.09 3.80 -1.34
N THR A 145 7.36 3.49 -1.07
CA THR A 145 8.39 3.35 -2.10
C THR A 145 8.15 2.14 -2.97
N PHE A 146 7.79 0.99 -2.39
CA PHE A 146 7.43 -0.21 -3.13
C PHE A 146 6.27 0.04 -4.10
N ILE A 147 5.14 0.56 -3.59
CA ILE A 147 3.97 0.89 -4.43
C ILE A 147 4.33 1.93 -5.49
N GLY A 148 4.99 3.02 -5.06
CA GLY A 148 5.27 4.13 -5.94
C GLY A 148 6.22 3.77 -7.07
N TYR A 149 7.27 3.01 -6.77
CA TYR A 149 8.22 2.53 -7.76
C TYR A 149 7.57 1.54 -8.73
N SER A 150 6.84 0.54 -8.23
CA SER A 150 6.17 -0.45 -9.09
C SER A 150 5.19 0.19 -10.07
N ILE A 151 4.34 1.09 -9.59
CA ILE A 151 3.34 1.77 -10.43
C ILE A 151 4.02 2.69 -11.46
N SER A 152 5.00 3.47 -11.02
CA SER A 152 5.68 4.42 -11.92
C SER A 152 6.48 3.68 -13.00
N TYR A 153 7.08 2.55 -12.65
CA TYR A 153 7.80 1.68 -13.58
C TYR A 153 6.85 1.06 -14.62
N ASP A 154 5.74 0.46 -14.19
CA ASP A 154 4.74 -0.12 -15.09
C ASP A 154 4.15 0.93 -16.04
N TYR A 155 3.93 2.16 -15.57
CA TYR A 155 3.48 3.26 -16.42
C TYR A 155 4.55 3.72 -17.43
N MET A 156 5.83 3.67 -17.07
CA MET A 156 6.91 3.98 -18.01
C MET A 156 7.04 2.93 -19.12
N ASP A 157 6.96 1.66 -18.75
CA ASP A 157 7.00 0.52 -19.68
C ASP A 157 5.82 0.58 -20.67
N SER A 158 4.64 0.97 -20.18
CA SER A 158 3.46 1.12 -21.04
C SER A 158 3.60 2.24 -22.04
N GLN A 159 4.13 3.39 -21.63
CA GLN A 159 4.37 4.54 -22.51
C GLN A 159 5.37 4.17 -23.62
N GLN A 160 6.43 3.45 -23.29
CA GLN A 160 7.38 2.95 -24.29
C GLN A 160 6.70 2.00 -25.29
N THR A 161 5.81 1.12 -24.83
CA THR A 161 5.04 0.21 -25.69
C THR A 161 4.07 0.98 -26.59
N GLU A 162 3.38 1.99 -26.08
CA GLU A 162 2.50 2.85 -26.89
C GLU A 162 3.25 3.59 -28.00
N ASP A 163 4.45 4.10 -27.72
CA ASP A 163 5.28 4.80 -28.71
C ASP A 163 5.71 3.86 -29.84
N ILE A 164 6.03 2.60 -29.52
CA ILE A 164 6.34 1.55 -30.50
C ILE A 164 5.11 1.28 -31.38
N ILE A 165 3.92 1.13 -30.79
CA ILE A 165 2.65 0.88 -31.52
C ILE A 165 2.30 2.06 -32.43
N LYS A 166 2.53 3.31 -31.99
CA LYS A 166 2.30 4.51 -32.81
C LYS A 166 3.23 4.55 -34.02
N LYS A 167 4.50 4.14 -33.85
CA LYS A 167 5.55 4.16 -34.88
C LYS A 167 5.48 3.00 -35.88
N SER A 168 4.94 1.84 -35.48
CA SER A 168 4.71 0.67 -36.37
C SER A 168 3.60 0.89 -37.39
#